data_AF-A0AAP4MXV0-F1
#
_entry.id   AF-A0AAP4MXV0-F1
#
_cell.length_a   1.000
_cell.length_b   1.000
_cell.length_c   1.000
_cell.angle_alpha   90.00
_cell.angle_beta   90.00
_cell.angle_gamma   90.00
#
_symmetry.space_group_name_H-M   'P 1'
#
loop_
_entity.id
_entity.type
_entity.pdbx_description
1 polymer ?
#
loop_
_entity_poly.entity_id
_entity_poly.type
_entity_poly.pdbx_seq_one_letter_code
_entity_poly.pdbx_strand_id
1 'polypeptide(L)'
;MKHILLGGLIALLLTGCSKLNRENYDKLKMGITYAEASAILGKAERCDDALGTTSCVWGGDGKNIKIRFIADKATFFSSEGIN
;
A
#
# COMPACT_ATOMS: atom_id res chain seq x y z
N MET A 1 37.54 29.11 -0.11
CA MET A 1 37.07 28.43 -1.35
C MET A 1 36.08 27.35 -0.96
N LYS A 2 34.80 27.54 -1.34
CA LYS A 2 33.73 26.54 -1.52
C LYS A 2 33.41 25.66 -0.28
N HIS A 3 32.41 26.01 0.54
CA HIS A 3 31.00 25.58 0.37
C HIS A 3 30.92 24.15 -0.20
N ILE A 4 30.38 23.17 0.52
CA ILE A 4 28.94 22.90 0.54
C ILE A 4 28.58 22.05 1.77
N LEU A 5 27.59 22.56 2.50
CA LEU A 5 26.74 21.87 3.47
C LEU A 5 26.06 20.68 2.77
N LEU A 6 26.33 19.44 3.18
CA LEU A 6 25.46 18.31 2.85
C LEU A 6 24.56 18.06 4.06
N GLY A 7 23.40 18.71 4.00
CA GLY A 7 22.37 18.68 5.02
C GLY A 7 21.87 17.27 5.30
N GLY A 8 21.66 17.00 6.59
CA GLY A 8 21.02 15.79 7.06
C GLY A 8 19.61 15.66 6.52
N LEU A 9 19.36 14.57 5.81
CA LEU A 9 18.00 14.10 5.56
C LEU A 9 17.59 13.20 6.72
N ILE A 10 17.17 13.82 7.82
CA ILE A 10 16.39 13.14 8.85
C ILE A 10 15.05 12.83 8.19
N ALA A 11 14.90 11.62 7.66
CA ALA A 11 13.62 11.07 7.29
C ALA A 11 12.80 11.01 8.59
N LEU A 12 11.93 12.00 8.80
CA LEU A 12 10.90 11.93 9.83
C LEU A 12 10.04 10.71 9.50
N LEU A 13 10.31 9.60 10.21
CA LEU A 13 9.38 8.50 10.35
C LEU A 13 8.20 9.03 11.16
N LEU A 14 7.32 9.76 10.47
CA LEU A 14 5.98 10.03 10.95
C LEU A 14 5.32 8.67 11.13
N THR A 15 5.35 8.15 12.36
CA THR A 15 4.46 7.07 12.79
C THR A 15 3.05 7.64 12.88
N GLY A 16 2.53 8.14 11.76
CA GLY A 16 1.10 8.32 11.59
C GLY A 16 0.46 6.94 11.76
N CYS A 17 -0.69 6.88 12.42
CA CYS A 17 -1.46 5.65 12.57
C CYS A 17 -1.46 4.89 11.24
N SER A 18 -0.77 3.75 11.20
CA SER A 18 -0.59 3.01 9.96
C SER A 18 -1.97 2.71 9.38
N LYS A 19 -2.20 3.10 8.12
CA LYS A 19 -3.44 2.78 7.41
C LYS A 19 -3.62 1.28 7.20
N LEU A 20 -2.58 0.48 7.44
CA LEU A 20 -2.61 -0.98 7.48
C LEU A 20 -3.06 -1.45 8.87
N ASN A 21 -4.37 -1.53 9.05
CA ASN A 21 -5.04 -2.01 10.25
C ASN A 21 -6.34 -2.73 9.87
N ARG A 22 -6.93 -3.45 10.82
CA ARG A 22 -8.12 -4.26 10.56
C ARG A 22 -9.31 -3.42 10.10
N GLU A 23 -9.51 -2.27 10.71
CA GLU A 23 -10.61 -1.35 10.38
C GLU A 23 -10.59 -0.92 8.90
N ASN A 24 -9.41 -0.58 8.37
CA ASN A 24 -9.28 -0.19 6.97
C ASN A 24 -9.32 -1.38 6.01
N TYR A 25 -8.80 -2.54 6.42
CA TYR A 25 -8.95 -3.77 5.64
C TYR A 25 -10.43 -4.11 5.44
N ASP A 26 -11.25 -3.99 6.48
CA ASP A 26 -12.68 -4.30 6.44
C ASP A 26 -13.51 -3.32 5.58
N LYS A 27 -12.94 -2.14 5.24
CA LYS A 27 -13.55 -1.19 4.29
C LYS A 27 -13.38 -1.62 2.83
N LEU A 28 -12.46 -2.53 2.53
CA LEU A 28 -12.21 -3.01 1.17
C LEU A 28 -13.38 -3.86 0.68
N LYS A 29 -13.75 -3.70 -0.60
CA LYS A 29 -14.87 -4.41 -1.21
C LYS A 29 -14.49 -4.92 -2.59
N MET A 30 -15.04 -6.06 -2.96
CA MET A 30 -14.92 -6.59 -4.32
C MET A 30 -15.31 -5.52 -5.35
N GLY A 31 -14.56 -5.43 -6.45
CA GLY A 31 -14.81 -4.48 -7.53
C GLY A 31 -14.34 -3.05 -7.29
N ILE A 32 -13.71 -2.73 -6.16
CA ILE A 32 -13.06 -1.43 -6.03
C ILE A 32 -11.88 -1.30 -6.99
N THR A 33 -11.63 -0.08 -7.43
CA THR A 33 -10.46 0.31 -8.21
C THR A 33 -9.24 0.49 -7.32
N TYR A 34 -8.06 0.54 -7.93
CA TYR A 34 -6.83 0.91 -7.22
C TYR A 34 -6.94 2.27 -6.51
N ALA A 35 -7.60 3.25 -7.14
CA ALA A 35 -7.76 4.59 -6.57
C ALA A 35 -8.60 4.57 -5.28
N GLU A 36 -9.70 3.82 -5.28
CA GLU A 36 -10.56 3.63 -4.11
C GLU A 36 -9.83 2.86 -3.00
N ALA A 37 -9.12 1.79 -3.35
CA ALA A 37 -8.26 1.08 -2.40
C ALA A 37 -7.20 2.03 -1.80
N SER A 38 -6.60 2.89 -2.63
CA SER A 38 -5.56 3.82 -2.19
C SER A 38 -6.09 4.96 -1.31
N ALA A 39 -7.35 5.35 -1.49
CA ALA A 39 -8.00 6.29 -0.57
C ALA A 39 -8.09 5.72 0.85
N ILE A 40 -8.34 4.41 0.96
CA ILE A 40 -8.44 3.68 2.22
C ILE A 40 -7.06 3.38 2.81
N LEU A 41 -6.15 2.80 2.01
CA LEU A 41 -4.90 2.21 2.48
C LEU A 41 -3.67 3.11 2.30
N GLY A 42 -3.77 4.20 1.53
CA GLY A 42 -2.61 4.94 1.04
C GLY A 42 -2.10 4.38 -0.29
N LYS A 43 -0.94 4.81 -0.76
CA LYS A 43 -0.36 4.25 -2.00
C LYS A 43 0.23 2.88 -1.74
N ALA A 44 0.12 1.97 -2.71
CA ALA A 44 0.81 0.69 -2.64
C ALA A 44 2.32 0.89 -2.76
N GLU A 45 3.07 0.05 -2.07
CA GLU A 45 4.52 -0.01 -2.09
C GLU A 45 5.02 -0.70 -3.36
N ARG A 46 4.26 -1.69 -3.85
CA ARG A 46 4.57 -2.40 -5.10
C ARG A 46 3.30 -2.85 -5.81
N CYS A 47 3.29 -2.77 -7.13
CA CYS A 47 2.33 -3.45 -7.98
C CYS A 47 3.08 -4.25 -9.06
N ASP A 48 2.69 -5.50 -9.25
CA ASP A 48 3.25 -6.41 -10.25
C ASP A 48 2.14 -6.84 -11.22
N ASP A 49 2.38 -6.71 -12.52
CA ASP A 49 1.45 -7.11 -13.58
C ASP A 49 1.83 -8.48 -14.14
N ALA A 50 0.85 -9.38 -14.23
CA ALA A 50 1.03 -10.71 -14.82
C ALA A 50 -0.28 -11.24 -15.40
N LEU A 51 -0.23 -11.71 -16.65
CA LEU A 51 -1.32 -12.43 -17.32
C LEU A 51 -2.69 -11.73 -17.23
N GLY A 52 -2.73 -10.41 -17.50
CA GLY A 52 -3.96 -9.62 -17.45
C GLY A 52 -4.48 -9.36 -16.02
N THR A 53 -3.67 -9.63 -15.01
CA THR A 53 -3.95 -9.33 -13.61
C THR A 53 -2.89 -8.38 -13.06
N THR A 54 -3.30 -7.47 -12.20
CA THR A 54 -2.40 -6.58 -11.45
C THR A 54 -2.47 -6.99 -9.98
N SER A 55 -1.35 -7.20 -9.33
CA SER A 55 -1.29 -7.50 -7.90
C SER A 55 -0.54 -6.40 -7.17
N CYS A 56 -1.22 -5.67 -6.29
CA CYS A 56 -0.62 -4.61 -5.49
C CYS A 56 -0.46 -5.03 -4.04
N VAL A 57 0.64 -4.65 -3.43
CA VAL A 57 0.99 -4.88 -2.02
C VAL A 57 1.13 -3.54 -1.33
N TRP A 58 0.38 -3.38 -0.24
CA TRP A 58 0.58 -2.30 0.71
C TRP A 58 1.32 -2.84 1.93
N GLY A 59 2.40 -2.17 2.33
CA GLY A 59 3.28 -2.60 3.42
C GLY A 59 4.36 -3.58 2.98
N GLY A 60 4.86 -4.38 3.93
CA GLY A 60 6.03 -5.24 3.74
C GLY A 60 5.94 -6.56 4.50
N ASP A 61 7.09 -7.18 4.75
CA ASP A 61 7.16 -8.48 5.42
C ASP A 61 6.60 -8.41 6.84
N GLY A 62 5.73 -9.37 7.19
CA GLY A 62 5.10 -9.46 8.51
C GLY A 62 3.95 -8.47 8.77
N LYS A 63 3.72 -7.48 7.90
CA LYS A 63 2.51 -6.63 7.94
C LYS A 63 2.16 -6.07 6.57
N ASN A 64 1.18 -6.67 5.90
CA ASN A 64 0.79 -6.27 4.54
C ASN A 64 -0.68 -6.56 4.20
N ILE A 65 -1.17 -5.84 3.18
CA ILE A 65 -2.40 -6.16 2.44
C ILE A 65 -2.02 -6.39 0.99
N LYS A 66 -2.54 -7.46 0.38
CA LYS A 66 -2.38 -7.72 -1.05
C LYS A 66 -3.74 -7.71 -1.72
N ILE A 67 -3.86 -6.96 -2.81
CA ILE A 67 -5.09 -6.86 -3.62
C ILE A 67 -4.75 -7.27 -5.05
N ARG A 68 -5.52 -8.21 -5.61
CA ARG A 68 -5.45 -8.55 -7.03
C ARG A 68 -6.58 -7.85 -7.78
N PHE A 69 -6.23 -7.24 -8.90
CA PHE A 69 -7.13 -6.59 -9.83
C PHE A 69 -7.16 -7.35 -11.15
N ILE A 70 -8.34 -7.43 -11.76
CA ILE A 70 -8.58 -7.91 -13.11
C ILE A 70 -9.47 -6.89 -13.78
N ALA A 71 -9.11 -6.42 -14.98
CA ALA A 71 -9.81 -5.31 -15.65
C ALA A 71 -10.05 -4.12 -14.71
N ASP A 72 -9.01 -3.71 -13.98
CA ASP A 72 -9.00 -2.60 -13.01
C ASP A 72 -9.95 -2.73 -11.81
N LYS A 73 -10.45 -3.96 -11.55
CA LYS A 73 -11.39 -4.25 -10.49
C LYS A 73 -10.83 -5.28 -9.52
N ALA A 74 -10.90 -5.00 -8.22
CA ALA A 74 -10.41 -5.90 -7.18
C ALA A 74 -11.21 -7.21 -7.17
N THR A 75 -10.50 -8.33 -7.28
CA THR A 75 -11.08 -9.69 -7.33
C THR A 75 -10.62 -10.57 -6.19
N PHE A 76 -9.58 -10.17 -5.46
CA PHE A 76 -9.06 -10.92 -4.33
C PHE A 76 -8.34 -10.01 -3.34
N PHE A 77 -8.49 -10.31 -2.05
CA PHE A 77 -7.85 -9.62 -0.93
C PHE A 77 -7.18 -10.64 -0.02
N SER A 78 -6.00 -10.32 0.49
CA SER A 78 -5.35 -11.06 1.58
C SER A 78 -4.60 -10.10 2.48
N SER A 79 -4.38 -10.51 3.73
CA SER A 79 -3.63 -9.74 4.70
C SER A 79 -2.77 -10.62 5.59
N GLU A 80 -1.70 -10.03 6.12
CA GLU A 80 -0.76 -10.65 7.04
C GLU A 80 -0.43 -9.65 8.16
N GLY A 81 -0.42 -10.11 9.42
CA GLY A 81 -0.01 -9.29 10.57
C GLY A 81 -0.86 -8.03 10.81
N ILE A 82 -2.12 -8.05 10.37
CA ILE A 82 -3.05 -6.94 10.56
C ILE A 82 -3.95 -7.21 11.75
N ASN A 83 -3.78 -6.40 12.78
CA ASN A 83 -4.64 -6.32 13.96
C ASN A 83 -5.61 -5.14 13.86
#